data_AF-A0A841W5Y3-F1
#
_entry.id   AF-A0A841W5Y3-F1
#
_cell.length_a   1.000
_cell.length_b   1.000
_cell.length_c   1.000
_cell.angle_alpha   90.00
_cell.angle_beta   90.00
_cell.angle_gamma   90.00
#
_symmetry.space_group_name_H-M   'P 1'
#
loop_
_entity.id
_entity.type
_entity.pdbx_description
1 polymer ?
#
loop_
_entity_poly.entity_id
_entity_poly.type
_entity_poly.pdbx_seq_one_letter_code
_entity_poly.pdbx_strand_id
1 'polypeptide(L)'
;MTKEKVSELAVAEGQVLDITAFLPGKYEEKAGLERVISKRFKDANGTPIKFIFENVATDRIDELRKECTKRKPAGRNRQPVETFDSDKFNATLALESTVFPKFNDPKLLEAYNTPSAIEVAKAILSIPGDYMTWITAASEVNGFDDEIDEEESMIEEAKN
;
A
#
# COMPACT_ATOMS: atom_id res chain seq x y z
N MET A 1 2.04 44.15 -13.42
CA MET A 1 0.74 43.79 -12.80
C MET A 1 0.35 42.43 -13.35
N THR A 2 1.04 41.37 -12.92
CA THR A 2 0.91 40.53 -11.70
C THR A 2 0.18 39.24 -12.04
N LYS A 3 0.95 38.13 -11.99
CA LYS A 3 0.59 36.74 -12.32
C LYS A 3 -0.28 36.07 -11.23
N GLU A 4 -1.10 36.84 -10.52
CA GLU A 4 -1.49 36.48 -9.15
C GLU A 4 -3.00 36.40 -8.97
N LYS A 5 -3.72 35.75 -9.89
CA LYS A 5 -5.19 35.72 -9.82
C LYS A 5 -5.86 34.39 -10.18
N VAL A 6 -5.13 33.27 -10.12
CA VAL A 6 -5.70 31.93 -10.42
C VAL A 6 -5.51 30.93 -9.27
N SER A 7 -5.04 31.36 -8.10
CA SER A 7 -4.68 30.44 -6.99
C SER A 7 -5.79 30.18 -5.96
N GLU A 8 -6.93 30.88 -6.03
CA GLU A 8 -7.94 30.87 -4.97
C GLU A 8 -9.33 30.52 -5.52
N LEU A 9 -9.93 29.46 -4.99
CA LEU A 9 -11.34 29.12 -5.17
C LEU A 9 -12.05 29.38 -3.84
N ALA A 10 -13.01 30.32 -3.83
CA ALA A 10 -13.84 30.59 -2.67
C ALA A 10 -14.96 29.54 -2.55
N VAL A 11 -15.02 28.83 -1.44
CA VAL A 11 -16.14 27.94 -1.07
C VAL A 11 -16.85 28.54 0.15
N ALA A 12 -18.15 28.25 0.31
CA ALA A 12 -18.99 28.82 1.37
C ALA A 12 -18.36 28.62 2.77
N GLU A 13 -18.43 29.67 3.59
CA GLU A 13 -17.81 29.83 4.92
C GLU A 13 -16.27 29.93 4.96
N GLY A 14 -15.74 31.06 4.49
CA GLY A 14 -14.50 31.67 5.03
C GLY A 14 -13.17 30.94 4.79
N GLN A 15 -13.17 29.74 4.20
CA GLN A 15 -11.95 29.04 3.81
C GLN A 15 -11.51 29.46 2.41
N VAL A 16 -10.32 30.06 2.33
CA VAL A 16 -9.61 30.28 1.07
C VAL A 16 -8.80 29.03 0.77
N LEU A 17 -9.14 28.33 -0.31
CA LEU A 17 -8.37 27.20 -0.80
C LEU A 17 -7.13 27.72 -1.55
N ASP A 18 -5.93 27.33 -1.10
CA ASP A 18 -4.66 27.72 -1.73
C ASP A 18 -4.07 26.54 -2.53
N ILE A 19 -3.99 26.70 -3.85
CA ILE A 19 -3.42 25.69 -4.77
C ILE A 19 -1.97 25.33 -4.43
N THR A 20 -1.23 26.19 -3.72
CA THR A 20 0.16 25.91 -3.36
C THR A 20 0.31 24.73 -2.42
N ALA A 21 -0.75 24.35 -1.69
CA ALA A 21 -0.77 23.17 -0.82
C ALA A 21 -0.51 21.85 -1.58
N PHE A 22 -0.80 21.80 -2.89
CA PHE A 22 -0.65 20.60 -3.74
C PHE A 22 0.70 20.54 -4.48
N LEU A 23 1.59 21.51 -4.26
CA LEU A 23 2.91 21.50 -4.90
C LEU A 23 3.84 20.45 -4.26
N PRO A 24 4.79 19.86 -5.02
CA PRO A 24 5.76 18.92 -4.46
C PRO A 24 6.47 19.48 -3.22
N GLY A 25 6.61 18.65 -2.18
CA GLY A 25 7.18 19.06 -0.89
C GLY A 25 6.27 19.94 0.00
N LYS A 26 5.01 20.18 -0.39
CA LYS A 26 3.99 20.84 0.45
C LYS A 26 3.02 19.89 1.13
N TYR A 27 3.12 18.60 0.81
CA TYR A 27 2.37 17.51 1.41
C TYR A 27 3.30 16.35 1.77
N GLU A 28 2.83 15.45 2.64
CA GLU A 28 3.55 14.23 2.98
C GLU A 28 3.39 13.21 1.84
N GLU A 29 4.48 12.94 1.12
CA GLU A 29 4.48 12.01 -0.02
C GLU A 29 4.49 10.54 0.39
N LYS A 30 4.97 10.26 1.61
CA LYS A 30 5.15 8.91 2.13
C LYS A 30 4.31 8.67 3.37
N ALA A 31 3.39 7.71 3.27
CA ALA A 31 2.74 7.13 4.44
C ALA A 31 3.64 6.02 5.00
N GLY A 32 3.86 6.05 6.32
CA GLY A 32 4.64 5.04 7.03
C GLY A 32 3.80 4.34 8.08
N LEU A 33 4.00 3.04 8.24
CA LEU A 33 3.30 2.23 9.24
C LEU A 33 4.29 1.32 9.96
N GLU A 34 4.24 1.28 11.30
CA GLU A 34 4.94 0.28 12.08
C GLU A 34 3.95 -0.70 12.72
N ARG A 35 4.15 -2.01 12.53
CA ARG A 35 3.23 -3.01 13.09
C ARG A 35 3.93 -4.26 13.60
N VAL A 36 3.50 -4.74 14.76
CA VAL A 36 3.88 -6.07 15.24
C VAL A 36 3.08 -7.11 14.46
N ILE A 37 3.73 -7.77 13.51
CA ILE A 37 3.12 -8.85 12.72
C ILE A 37 3.10 -10.17 13.49
N SER A 38 4.17 -10.47 14.23
CA SER A 38 4.30 -11.69 15.00
C SER A 38 5.02 -11.44 16.32
N LYS A 39 4.52 -12.06 17.39
CA LYS A 39 5.19 -12.03 18.71
C LYS A 39 6.43 -12.94 18.78
N ARG A 40 6.71 -13.70 17.71
CA ARG A 40 7.82 -14.65 17.61
C ARG A 40 9.17 -13.98 17.40
N PHE A 41 9.19 -12.85 16.69
CA PHE A 41 10.41 -12.10 16.44
C PHE A 41 10.61 -11.11 17.57
N LYS A 42 11.68 -11.25 18.35
CA LYS A 42 11.94 -10.41 19.52
C LYS A 42 13.35 -9.82 19.44
N ASP A 43 13.47 -8.60 19.95
CA ASP A 43 14.77 -7.94 20.12
C ASP A 43 15.55 -8.53 21.32
N ALA A 44 16.73 -7.97 21.60
CA ALA A 44 17.57 -8.38 22.73
C ALA A 44 16.90 -8.22 24.10
N ASN A 45 15.87 -7.37 24.20
CA ASN A 45 15.12 -7.12 25.44
C ASN A 45 13.87 -8.01 25.56
N GLY A 46 13.58 -8.85 24.56
CA GLY A 46 12.39 -9.69 24.52
C GLY A 46 11.13 -9.00 24.01
N THR A 47 11.25 -7.78 23.45
CA THR A 47 10.13 -7.02 22.89
C THR A 47 9.88 -7.47 21.45
N PRO A 48 8.62 -7.72 21.04
CA PRO A 48 8.29 -8.04 19.67
C PRO A 48 8.80 -6.98 18.68
N ILE A 49 9.50 -7.42 17.64
CA ILE A 49 10.03 -6.55 16.59
C ILE A 49 8.87 -6.09 15.72
N LYS A 50 8.75 -4.77 15.53
CA LYS A 50 7.81 -4.19 14.58
C LYS A 50 8.37 -4.29 13.17
N PHE A 51 7.49 -4.58 12.23
CA PHE A 51 7.76 -4.40 10.81
C PHE A 51 7.52 -2.94 10.46
N ILE A 52 8.32 -2.42 9.52
CA ILE A 52 8.21 -1.06 9.00
C ILE A 52 7.72 -1.16 7.57
N PHE A 53 6.68 -0.41 7.27
CA PHE A 53 6.07 -0.32 5.95
C PHE A 53 6.07 1.12 5.43
N GLU A 54 6.14 1.26 4.11
CA GLU A 54 5.93 2.50 3.38
C GLU A 54 4.93 2.25 2.24
N ASN A 55 4.17 3.28 1.84
CA ASN A 55 3.30 3.20 0.67
C ASN A 55 4.10 3.01 -0.63
N VAL A 56 3.50 2.30 -1.57
CA VAL A 56 3.97 2.18 -2.94
C VAL A 56 3.35 3.31 -3.76
N ALA A 57 4.15 3.91 -4.65
CA ALA A 57 3.67 4.98 -5.52
C ALA A 57 2.51 4.53 -6.42
N THR A 58 1.55 5.40 -6.68
CA THR A 58 0.35 5.10 -7.49
C THR A 58 0.70 4.53 -8.87
N ASP A 59 1.67 5.10 -9.57
CA ASP A 59 2.12 4.58 -10.88
C ASP A 59 2.63 3.14 -10.77
N ARG A 60 3.34 2.80 -9.69
CA ARG A 60 3.83 1.44 -9.44
C ARG A 60 2.70 0.47 -9.10
N ILE A 61 1.68 0.92 -8.36
CA ILE A 61 0.45 0.13 -8.13
C ILE A 61 -0.23 -0.22 -9.47
N ASP A 62 -0.33 0.73 -10.39
CA ASP A 62 -0.93 0.50 -11.72
C ASP A 62 -0.13 -0.52 -12.54
N GLU A 63 1.20 -0.48 -12.47
CA GLU A 63 2.06 -1.50 -13.06
C GLU A 63 1.82 -2.87 -12.42
N LEU A 64 1.80 -2.95 -11.09
CA LEU A 64 1.53 -4.20 -10.36
C LEU A 64 0.18 -4.81 -10.72
N ARG A 65 -0.87 -3.99 -10.86
CA ARG A 65 -2.20 -4.45 -11.30
C ARG A 65 -2.14 -5.07 -12.70
N LYS A 66 -1.39 -4.46 -13.62
CA LYS A 66 -1.17 -5.00 -14.97
C LYS A 66 -0.36 -6.30 -14.92
N GLU A 67 0.73 -6.35 -14.15
CA GLU A 67 1.59 -7.53 -13.97
C GLU A 67 0.87 -8.73 -13.32
N CYS A 68 -0.18 -8.45 -12.56
CA CYS A 68 -1.06 -9.45 -11.93
C CYS A 68 -2.31 -9.77 -12.77
N THR A 69 -2.51 -9.12 -13.91
CA THR A 69 -3.62 -9.41 -14.83
C THR A 69 -3.15 -10.29 -15.98
N LYS A 70 -3.67 -11.50 -16.06
CA LYS A 70 -3.39 -12.43 -17.17
C LYS A 70 -4.41 -12.25 -18.28
N ARG A 71 -3.95 -12.03 -19.51
CA ARG A 71 -4.78 -11.99 -20.71
C ARG A 71 -4.72 -13.35 -21.41
N LYS A 72 -5.84 -14.07 -21.45
CA LYS A 72 -5.95 -15.29 -22.24
C LYS A 72 -6.58 -14.97 -23.59
N PRO A 73 -5.91 -15.30 -24.72
CA PRO A 73 -6.52 -15.15 -26.03
C PRO A 73 -7.77 -16.03 -26.08
N ALA A 74 -8.90 -15.43 -26.45
CA ALA A 74 -10.09 -16.19 -26.73
C ALA A 74 -10.07 -16.68 -28.18
N GLY A 75 -10.80 -17.77 -28.46
CA GLY A 75 -10.91 -18.32 -29.82
C GLY A 75 -11.39 -17.30 -30.86
N ARG A 76 -11.31 -17.65 -32.14
CA ARG A 76 -11.65 -16.77 -33.27
C ARG A 76 -13.04 -16.13 -33.06
N ASN A 77 -13.10 -14.80 -33.08
CA ASN A 77 -14.28 -13.95 -32.82
C ASN A 77 -14.74 -13.78 -31.36
N ARG A 78 -13.89 -14.02 -30.36
CA ARG A 78 -14.20 -13.70 -28.95
C ARG A 78 -13.25 -12.65 -28.39
N GLN A 79 -13.78 -11.81 -27.50
CA GLN A 79 -12.96 -10.87 -26.74
C GLN A 79 -12.01 -11.64 -25.80
N PRO A 80 -10.75 -11.21 -25.65
CA PRO A 80 -9.82 -11.78 -24.68
C PRO A 80 -10.43 -11.78 -23.27
N VAL A 81 -10.18 -12.84 -22.51
CA VAL A 81 -10.58 -12.88 -21.09
C VAL A 81 -9.40 -12.39 -20.26
N GLU A 82 -9.64 -11.35 -19.48
CA GLU A 82 -8.70 -10.87 -18.46
C GLU A 82 -9.03 -11.54 -17.12
N THR A 83 -8.01 -11.98 -16.40
CA THR A 83 -8.15 -12.53 -15.06
C THR A 83 -7.12 -11.89 -14.15
N PHE A 84 -7.59 -11.17 -13.15
CA PHE A 84 -6.76 -10.57 -12.12
C PHE A 84 -6.41 -11.59 -11.03
N ASP A 85 -5.13 -11.69 -10.72
CA ASP A 85 -4.57 -12.58 -9.72
C ASP A 85 -4.41 -11.80 -8.40
N SER A 86 -5.50 -11.70 -7.63
CA SER A 86 -5.54 -10.91 -6.39
C SER A 86 -4.52 -11.38 -5.36
N ASP A 87 -4.31 -12.69 -5.24
CA ASP A 87 -3.34 -13.25 -4.30
C ASP A 87 -1.92 -12.84 -4.66
N LYS A 88 -1.57 -12.89 -5.95
CA LYS A 88 -0.25 -12.41 -6.43
C LYS A 88 -0.11 -10.91 -6.21
N PHE A 89 -1.14 -10.12 -6.49
CA PHE A 89 -1.11 -8.67 -6.29
C PHE A 89 -0.87 -8.32 -4.82
N ASN A 90 -1.67 -8.87 -3.90
CA ASN A 90 -1.56 -8.60 -2.46
C ASN A 90 -0.19 -9.02 -1.91
N ALA A 91 0.30 -10.19 -2.31
CA ALA A 91 1.63 -10.66 -1.92
C ALA A 91 2.76 -9.76 -2.44
N THR A 92 2.66 -9.27 -3.68
CA THR A 92 3.68 -8.40 -4.29
C THR A 92 3.63 -7.00 -3.68
N LEU A 93 2.42 -6.45 -3.49
CA LEU A 93 2.20 -5.20 -2.78
C LEU A 93 2.82 -5.24 -1.39
N ALA A 94 2.59 -6.31 -0.63
CA ALA A 94 3.14 -6.45 0.70
C ALA A 94 4.67 -6.56 0.72
N LEU A 95 5.27 -7.22 -0.26
CA LEU A 95 6.72 -7.23 -0.42
C LEU A 95 7.29 -5.83 -0.70
N GLU A 96 6.69 -5.11 -1.66
CA GLU A 96 7.16 -3.76 -2.04
C GLU A 96 6.90 -2.73 -0.95
N SER A 97 5.85 -2.91 -0.14
CA SER A 97 5.51 -2.03 0.98
C SER A 97 6.38 -2.29 2.22
N THR A 98 7.03 -3.47 2.35
CA THR A 98 7.80 -3.82 3.55
C THR A 98 9.24 -3.28 3.45
N VAL A 99 9.54 -2.24 4.24
CA VAL A 99 10.90 -1.69 4.37
C VAL A 99 11.75 -2.55 5.30
N PHE A 100 11.17 -3.04 6.41
CA PHE A 100 11.85 -3.91 7.35
C PHE A 100 10.89 -4.95 7.95
N PRO A 101 11.26 -6.25 7.99
CA PRO A 101 12.45 -6.85 7.38
C PRO A 101 12.33 -6.90 5.85
N LYS A 102 13.42 -6.60 5.15
CA LYS A 102 13.43 -6.65 3.69
C LYS A 102 13.60 -8.09 3.21
N PHE A 103 12.54 -8.72 2.70
CA PHE A 103 12.55 -10.15 2.36
C PHE A 103 13.46 -10.56 1.19
N ASN A 104 13.94 -9.59 0.42
CA ASN A 104 14.96 -9.82 -0.62
C ASN A 104 16.40 -9.56 -0.12
N ASP A 105 16.61 -9.40 1.18
CA ASP A 105 17.94 -9.30 1.75
C ASP A 105 18.75 -10.58 1.43
N PRO A 106 19.98 -10.45 0.89
CA PRO A 106 20.79 -11.61 0.51
C PRO A 106 20.99 -12.63 1.64
N LYS A 107 21.09 -12.18 2.90
CA LYS A 107 21.24 -13.07 4.06
C LYS A 107 19.99 -13.91 4.28
N LEU A 108 18.80 -13.33 4.07
CA LEU A 108 17.55 -14.08 4.17
C LEU A 108 17.40 -15.04 2.99
N LEU A 109 17.65 -14.59 1.75
CA LEU A 109 17.60 -15.45 0.57
C LEU A 109 18.52 -16.68 0.70
N GLU A 110 19.75 -16.47 1.18
CA GLU A 110 20.72 -17.54 1.44
C GLU A 110 20.26 -18.46 2.58
N ALA A 111 19.84 -17.91 3.72
CA ALA A 111 19.40 -18.70 4.87
C ALA A 111 18.17 -19.58 4.59
N TYR A 112 17.27 -19.10 3.73
CA TYR A 112 16.08 -19.83 3.30
C TYR A 112 16.27 -20.61 1.99
N ASN A 113 17.48 -20.60 1.41
CA ASN A 113 17.87 -21.32 0.20
C ASN A 113 16.89 -21.13 -0.98
N THR A 114 16.48 -19.88 -1.20
CA THR A 114 15.58 -19.52 -2.31
C THR A 114 15.93 -18.15 -2.88
N PRO A 115 15.86 -17.95 -4.21
CA PRO A 115 15.96 -16.63 -4.80
C PRO A 115 14.66 -15.81 -4.69
N SER A 116 13.58 -16.40 -4.15
CA SER A 116 12.24 -15.82 -4.15
C SER A 116 11.91 -15.13 -2.83
N ALA A 117 11.82 -13.80 -2.84
CA ALA A 117 11.45 -13.02 -1.67
C ALA A 117 10.07 -13.40 -1.09
N ILE A 118 9.12 -13.81 -1.94
CA ILE A 118 7.81 -14.25 -1.45
C ILE A 118 7.88 -15.62 -0.75
N GLU A 119 8.77 -16.51 -1.17
CA GLU A 119 9.00 -17.77 -0.47
C GLU A 119 9.68 -17.53 0.88
N VAL A 120 10.64 -16.59 0.95
CA VAL A 120 11.22 -16.13 2.22
C VAL A 120 10.13 -15.57 3.15
N ALA A 121 9.28 -14.67 2.65
CA ALA A 121 8.19 -14.10 3.45
C ALA A 121 7.25 -15.18 4.01
N LYS A 122 6.84 -16.16 3.19
CA LYS A 122 6.00 -17.30 3.61
C LYS A 122 6.71 -18.21 4.61
N ALA A 123 8.03 -18.40 4.48
CA ALA A 123 8.80 -19.22 5.41
C ALA A 123 9.02 -18.54 6.76
N ILE A 124 9.25 -17.21 6.78
CA ILE A 124 9.34 -16.39 7.99
C ILE A 124 7.97 -16.32 8.67
N LEU A 125 6.94 -15.92 7.93
CA LEU A 125 5.55 -15.79 8.38
C LEU A 125 4.81 -17.13 8.23
N SER A 126 5.40 -18.19 8.79
CA SER A 126 4.91 -19.56 8.65
C SER A 126 3.55 -19.81 9.32
N ILE A 127 3.06 -18.88 10.14
CA ILE A 127 1.73 -18.92 10.74
C ILE A 127 0.79 -18.15 9.80
N PRO A 128 -0.28 -18.78 9.27
CA PRO A 128 -1.18 -18.12 8.32
C PRO A 128 -1.78 -16.81 8.83
N GLY A 129 -2.07 -16.71 10.14
CA GLY A 129 -2.52 -15.47 10.78
C GLY A 129 -1.49 -14.35 10.67
N ASP A 130 -0.22 -14.62 10.98
CA ASP A 130 0.86 -13.64 10.85
C ASP A 130 1.02 -13.18 9.38
N TYR A 131 0.93 -14.11 8.43
CA TYR A 131 0.96 -13.78 6.99
C TYR A 131 -0.22 -12.89 6.59
N MET A 132 -1.43 -13.17 7.06
CA MET A 132 -2.59 -12.33 6.78
C MET A 132 -2.47 -10.95 7.41
N THR A 133 -2.00 -10.84 8.66
CA THR A 133 -1.74 -9.55 9.31
C THR A 133 -0.71 -8.72 8.54
N TRP A 134 0.30 -9.36 7.95
CA TRP A 134 1.26 -8.70 7.07
C TRP A 134 0.63 -8.17 5.79
N ILE A 135 -0.22 -8.97 5.13
CA ILE A 135 -0.98 -8.52 3.94
C ILE A 135 -1.89 -7.32 4.29
N THR A 136 -2.61 -7.38 5.39
CA THR A 136 -3.49 -6.28 5.84
C THR A 136 -2.71 -5.01 6.14
N ALA A 137 -1.58 -5.11 6.85
CA ALA A 137 -0.72 -3.95 7.15
C ALA A 137 -0.21 -3.27 5.88
N ALA A 138 0.15 -4.05 4.86
CA ALA A 138 0.54 -3.51 3.57
C ALA A 138 -0.64 -2.87 2.82
N SER A 139 -1.85 -3.40 2.93
CA SER A 139 -3.06 -2.79 2.37
C SER A 139 -3.31 -1.41 2.99
N GLU A 140 -3.25 -1.34 4.33
CA GLU A 140 -3.52 -0.13 5.10
C GLU A 140 -2.52 0.99 4.81
N VAL A 141 -1.21 0.71 4.78
CA VAL A 141 -0.20 1.75 4.48
C VAL A 141 -0.37 2.35 3.08
N ASN A 142 -1.00 1.61 2.16
CA ASN A 142 -1.32 2.07 0.81
C ASN A 142 -2.71 2.73 0.70
N GLY A 143 -3.43 2.91 1.82
CA GLY A 143 -4.75 3.53 1.83
C GLY A 143 -5.86 2.66 1.23
N PHE A 144 -5.70 1.33 1.26
CA PHE A 144 -6.70 0.36 0.81
C PHE A 144 -7.42 -0.33 1.98
N ASP A 145 -7.44 0.28 3.17
CA ASP A 145 -8.21 -0.29 4.28
C ASP A 145 -9.71 -0.17 4.02
N ASP A 146 -10.49 -1.14 4.50
CA ASP A 146 -11.94 -1.22 4.30
C ASP A 146 -12.71 -0.23 5.21
N GLU A 147 -12.02 0.59 6.01
CA GLU A 147 -12.61 1.71 6.77
C GLU A 147 -12.84 2.93 5.87
N ILE A 148 -13.82 2.79 4.96
CA ILE A 148 -14.63 3.95 4.57
C ILE A 148 -15.79 4.00 5.57
N ASP A 149 -15.57 4.64 6.71
CA ASP A 149 -16.62 5.16 7.57
C ASP A 149 -16.15 6.54 8.07
N GLU A 150 -16.78 7.62 7.55
CA GLU A 150 -17.05 8.95 8.18
C GLU A 150 -17.16 10.12 7.18
N GLU A 151 -16.66 10.03 5.93
CA GLU A 151 -16.85 11.15 4.97
C GLU A 151 -18.26 11.24 4.37
N GLU A 152 -19.06 10.16 4.44
CA GLU A 152 -20.50 10.22 4.14
C GLU A 152 -21.32 10.87 5.27
N SER A 153 -20.84 10.89 6.53
CA SER A 153 -21.56 11.53 7.65
C SER A 153 -21.29 13.05 7.75
N MET A 154 -20.14 13.52 7.29
CA MET A 154 -19.76 14.94 7.31
C MET A 154 -20.44 15.79 6.21
N ILE A 155 -21.05 15.16 5.21
CA ILE A 155 -21.79 15.86 4.14
C ILE A 155 -23.26 16.11 4.53
N GLU A 156 -23.81 15.38 5.52
CA GLU A 156 -25.17 15.59 6.03
C GLU A 156 -25.28 16.74 7.05
N GLU A 157 -24.22 17.05 7.81
CA GLU A 157 -24.25 18.13 8.81
C GLU A 157 -24.08 19.54 8.21
N ALA A 158 -23.65 19.67 6.95
CA ALA A 158 -23.57 20.95 6.25
C ALA A 158 -24.92 21.40 5.63
N LYS A 159 -26.03 20.71 5.92
CA LYS A 159 -27.38 21.01 5.38
C LYS A 159 -28.45 21.30 6.43
N ASN A 160 -28.11 21.41 7.71
CA ASN A 160 -29.03 21.84 8.77
C ASN A 160 -28.66 23.20 9.36
#